data_AF-A0A496LNI8-F1
#
_entry.id   AF-A0A496LNI8-F1
#
_cell.length_a   1.000
_cell.length_b   1.000
_cell.length_c   1.000
_cell.angle_alpha   90.00
_cell.angle_beta   90.00
_cell.angle_gamma   90.00
#
_symmetry.space_group_name_H-M   'P 1'
#
loop_
_entity.id
_entity.type
_entity.pdbx_description
1 polymer ?
#
loop_
_entity_poly.entity_id
_entity_poly.type
_entity_poly.pdbx_seq_one_letter_code
_entity_poly.pdbx_strand_id
1 'polypeptide(L)'
;LAVLIVQAISNTGLEFMRAGMIPTYPWALSLVAKGIYYTTFAQYFFIFSVLILAAINFKKRPAPLVKSVVGSNKFRFNNAARNFMAANSKSSITIVVTALIFGLYYDLHASKPPEISDPIVVEPVNNEFKFDVQELADNELHRYAYINDEGREIRFFLLNRFADRASPIIVFDACAICGDMGYVKKGGDLICISCNVRIFLPSVGKEGGCNPIPMPFEFDGKFVTVTLDTIQSGANYFSKVVEKTVLDPVSRKKVSNIGSKSYLYYNRTYFFENEKTQAEFEANPEKYVDINGTLK
;
A
#
# COMPACT_ATOMS: atom_id res chain seq x y z
N LEU A 1 17.71 -24.06 9.84
CA LEU A 1 18.64 -23.34 10.74
C LEU A 1 19.31 -22.15 10.04
N ALA A 2 20.07 -22.34 8.95
CA ALA A 2 20.73 -21.23 8.23
C ALA A 2 19.77 -20.10 7.82
N VAL A 3 18.58 -20.44 7.27
CA VAL A 3 17.52 -19.48 6.92
C VAL A 3 17.10 -18.61 8.11
N LEU A 4 16.87 -19.23 9.27
CA LEU A 4 16.44 -18.53 10.48
C LEU A 4 17.55 -17.64 11.06
N ILE A 5 18.80 -18.09 10.96
CA ILE A 5 19.97 -17.29 11.37
C ILE A 5 20.08 -16.03 10.51
N VAL A 6 19.97 -16.16 9.18
CA VAL A 6 20.00 -15.01 8.26
C VAL A 6 18.87 -14.03 8.60
N GLN A 7 17.66 -14.52 8.83
CA GLN A 7 16.53 -13.66 9.18
C GLN A 7 16.75 -12.95 10.53
N ALA A 8 17.22 -13.65 11.56
CA ALA A 8 17.49 -13.07 12.87
C ALA A 8 18.57 -11.97 12.79
N ILE A 9 19.70 -12.24 12.12
CA ILE A 9 20.77 -11.26 11.90
C ILE A 9 20.24 -10.04 11.15
N SER A 10 19.40 -10.25 10.15
CA SER A 10 18.84 -9.16 9.35
C SER A 10 17.87 -8.30 10.17
N ASN A 11 16.97 -8.90 10.94
CA ASN A 11 16.10 -8.17 11.87
C ASN A 11 16.92 -7.36 12.89
N THR A 12 17.93 -7.97 13.51
CA THR A 12 18.82 -7.25 14.44
C THR A 12 19.56 -6.11 13.77
N GLY A 13 20.04 -6.31 12.54
CA GLY A 13 20.69 -5.26 11.74
C GLY A 13 19.78 -4.09 11.45
N LEU A 14 18.50 -4.34 11.14
CA LEU A 14 17.50 -3.28 10.93
C LEU A 14 17.26 -2.49 12.22
N GLU A 15 17.15 -3.15 13.37
CA GLU A 15 16.97 -2.49 14.66
C GLU A 15 18.19 -1.62 15.04
N PHE A 16 19.41 -2.08 14.77
CA PHE A 16 20.60 -1.24 14.97
C PHE A 16 20.68 -0.04 14.01
N MET A 17 20.21 -0.18 12.78
CA MET A 17 20.06 0.95 11.86
C MET A 17 19.02 1.96 12.38
N ARG A 18 17.87 1.48 12.87
CA ARG A 18 16.81 2.32 13.46
C ARG A 18 17.27 3.05 14.72
N ALA A 19 18.09 2.40 15.55
CA ALA A 19 18.69 2.99 16.74
C ALA A 19 19.85 3.96 16.44
N GLY A 20 20.24 4.14 15.18
CA GLY A 20 21.37 4.99 14.78
C GLY A 20 22.74 4.42 15.13
N MET A 21 22.83 3.15 15.55
CA MET A 21 24.10 2.48 15.89
C MET A 21 24.90 2.06 14.64
N ILE A 22 24.22 1.88 13.51
CA ILE A 22 24.83 1.54 12.21
C ILE A 22 24.36 2.56 11.17
N PRO A 23 25.29 3.17 10.39
CA PRO A 23 24.91 4.08 9.31
C PRO A 23 24.08 3.38 8.23
N THR A 24 23.02 4.04 7.79
CA THR A 24 22.04 3.49 6.84
C THR A 24 22.45 3.77 5.39
N TYR A 25 23.23 2.86 4.80
CA TYR A 25 23.55 2.92 3.36
C TYR A 25 22.48 2.20 2.52
N PRO A 26 22.11 2.69 1.32
CA PRO A 26 21.08 2.06 0.48
C PRO A 26 21.33 0.58 0.16
N TRP A 27 22.59 0.21 -0.13
CA TRP A 27 22.96 -1.18 -0.41
C TRP A 27 22.84 -2.08 0.82
N ALA A 28 23.22 -1.56 2.01
CA ALA A 28 23.19 -2.29 3.27
C ALA A 28 21.75 -2.52 3.72
N LEU A 29 20.90 -1.49 3.59
CA LEU A 29 19.47 -1.57 3.85
C LEU A 29 18.80 -2.58 2.90
N SER A 30 19.16 -2.57 1.61
CA SER A 30 18.64 -3.55 0.63
C SER A 30 19.01 -4.98 1.01
N LEU A 31 20.25 -5.22 1.44
CA LEU A 31 20.71 -6.54 1.88
C LEU A 31 19.97 -7.01 3.13
N VAL A 32 19.85 -6.16 4.13
CA VAL A 32 19.09 -6.43 5.37
C VAL A 32 17.63 -6.73 5.06
N ALA A 33 16.97 -5.91 4.24
CA ALA A 33 15.59 -6.14 3.83
C ALA A 33 15.42 -7.50 3.15
N LYS A 34 16.28 -7.85 2.20
CA LYS A 34 16.25 -9.17 1.53
C LYS A 34 16.42 -10.32 2.53
N GLY A 35 17.29 -10.17 3.52
CA GLY A 35 17.48 -11.17 4.56
C GLY A 35 16.28 -11.34 5.50
N ILE A 36 15.54 -10.26 5.78
CA ILE A 36 14.28 -10.30 6.55
C ILE A 36 13.21 -11.11 5.80
N TYR A 37 13.06 -10.86 4.49
CA TYR A 37 12.09 -11.55 3.64
C TYR A 37 12.58 -12.92 3.12
N TYR A 38 13.79 -13.36 3.48
CA TYR A 38 14.36 -14.61 2.98
C TYR A 38 13.52 -15.83 3.37
N THR A 39 12.92 -15.85 4.56
CA THR A 39 12.01 -16.92 5.01
C THR A 39 10.75 -17.03 4.16
N THR A 40 10.19 -15.89 3.74
CA THR A 40 9.00 -15.85 2.87
C THR A 40 9.26 -16.58 1.55
N PHE A 41 10.47 -16.46 0.99
CA PHE A 41 10.82 -17.10 -0.28
C PHE A 41 11.52 -18.45 -0.14
N ALA A 42 12.04 -18.80 1.04
CA ALA A 42 12.75 -20.06 1.27
C ALA A 42 11.89 -21.30 0.99
N GLN A 43 10.57 -21.20 1.19
CA GLN A 43 9.64 -22.29 0.85
C GLN A 43 9.74 -22.69 -0.64
N TYR A 44 9.86 -21.72 -1.55
CA TYR A 44 9.99 -21.99 -2.98
C TYR A 44 11.30 -22.68 -3.33
N PHE A 45 12.38 -22.33 -2.63
CA PHE A 45 13.66 -23.01 -2.77
C PHE A 45 13.56 -24.50 -2.38
N PHE A 46 12.89 -24.82 -1.27
CA PHE A 46 12.70 -26.20 -0.84
C PHE A 46 11.77 -26.97 -1.77
N ILE A 47 10.68 -26.36 -2.23
CA ILE A 47 9.79 -26.92 -3.25
C ILE A 47 10.57 -27.26 -4.52
N PHE A 48 11.39 -26.33 -5.01
CA PHE A 48 12.23 -26.54 -6.19
C PHE A 48 13.27 -27.64 -5.98
N SER A 49 13.87 -27.72 -4.78
CA SER A 49 14.81 -28.78 -4.43
C SER A 49 14.15 -30.16 -4.45
N VAL A 50 12.93 -30.29 -3.90
CA VAL A 50 12.16 -31.54 -3.95
C VAL A 50 11.82 -31.92 -5.39
N LEU A 51 11.47 -30.96 -6.24
CA LEU A 51 11.22 -31.20 -7.66
C LEU A 51 12.47 -31.74 -8.37
N ILE A 52 13.64 -31.15 -8.12
CA ILE A 52 14.92 -31.65 -8.67
C ILE A 52 15.19 -33.08 -8.19
N LEU A 53 15.04 -33.36 -6.90
CA LEU A 53 15.25 -34.70 -6.34
C LEU A 53 14.28 -35.72 -6.93
N ALA A 54 13.01 -35.35 -7.14
CA ALA A 54 12.01 -36.19 -7.80
C ALA A 54 12.40 -36.51 -9.25
N ALA A 55 12.93 -35.53 -9.99
CA ALA A 55 13.43 -35.69 -11.35
C ALA A 55 14.69 -36.56 -11.41
N ILE A 56 15.65 -36.35 -10.50
CA ILE A 56 16.85 -37.19 -10.38
C ILE A 56 16.46 -38.64 -10.05
N ASN A 57 15.55 -38.84 -9.09
CA ASN A 57 15.05 -40.16 -8.72
C ASN A 57 14.36 -40.85 -9.90
N PHE A 58 13.55 -40.11 -10.67
CA PHE A 58 12.91 -40.66 -11.86
C PHE A 58 13.92 -41.04 -12.95
N LYS A 59 14.93 -40.18 -13.20
CA LYS A 59 15.98 -40.43 -14.20
C LYS A 59 16.92 -41.58 -13.81
N LYS A 60 17.20 -41.78 -12.53
CA LYS A 60 18.02 -42.88 -12.01
C LYS A 60 17.29 -44.23 -11.97
N ARG A 61 16.03 -44.29 -12.43
CA ARG A 61 15.26 -45.53 -12.49
C ARG A 61 15.96 -46.57 -13.38
N PRO A 62 16.08 -47.83 -12.93
CA PRO A 62 16.66 -48.91 -13.74
C PRO A 62 15.93 -49.10 -15.07
N ALA A 63 16.69 -49.49 -16.10
CA ALA A 63 16.13 -49.85 -17.40
C ALA A 63 15.11 -51.00 -17.27
N PRO A 64 14.05 -51.01 -18.11
CA PRO A 64 13.17 -52.17 -18.18
C PRO A 64 13.98 -53.40 -18.60
N LEU A 65 13.78 -54.51 -17.88
CA LEU A 65 14.37 -55.81 -18.22
C LEU A 65 13.32 -56.73 -18.82
N VAL A 66 13.73 -57.64 -19.71
CA VAL A 66 12.84 -58.62 -20.34
C VAL A 66 12.88 -59.92 -19.53
N LYS A 67 11.70 -60.42 -19.13
CA LYS A 67 11.57 -61.61 -18.23
C LYS A 67 12.26 -62.86 -18.78
N SER A 68 12.21 -63.09 -20.10
CA SER A 68 12.83 -64.24 -20.75
C SER A 68 14.36 -64.26 -20.68
N VAL A 69 15.00 -63.10 -20.51
CA VAL A 69 16.47 -62.96 -20.51
C VAL A 69 17.06 -63.08 -19.10
N VAL A 70 16.39 -62.51 -18.09
CA VAL A 70 16.96 -62.35 -16.73
C VAL A 70 16.34 -63.28 -15.69
N GLY A 71 15.33 -64.06 -16.07
CA GLY A 71 14.57 -64.93 -15.17
C GLY A 71 13.59 -64.18 -14.27
N SER A 72 12.67 -64.94 -13.65
CA SER A 72 11.53 -64.39 -12.90
C SER A 72 11.92 -63.54 -11.69
N ASN A 73 12.91 -63.97 -10.89
CA ASN A 73 13.28 -63.27 -9.66
C ASN A 73 13.87 -61.88 -9.94
N LYS A 74 14.86 -61.79 -10.84
CA LYS A 74 15.52 -60.52 -11.18
C LYS A 74 14.57 -59.55 -11.89
N PHE A 75 13.66 -60.07 -12.73
CA PHE A 75 12.59 -59.27 -13.34
C PHE A 75 11.66 -58.65 -12.29
N ARG A 76 11.23 -59.43 -11.29
CA ARG A 76 10.34 -58.94 -10.21
C ARG A 76 11.01 -57.88 -9.35
N PHE A 77 12.26 -58.08 -8.93
CA PHE A 77 13.01 -57.08 -8.16
C PHE A 77 13.21 -55.78 -8.95
N ASN A 78 13.56 -55.88 -10.23
CA ASN A 78 13.71 -54.70 -11.10
C ASN A 78 12.37 -53.96 -11.25
N ASN A 79 11.27 -54.67 -11.48
CA ASN A 79 9.96 -54.05 -11.63
C ASN A 79 9.48 -53.40 -10.31
N ALA A 80 9.73 -54.04 -9.17
CA ALA A 80 9.42 -53.48 -7.85
C ALA A 80 10.22 -52.19 -7.59
N ALA A 81 11.54 -52.18 -7.83
CA ALA A 81 12.37 -50.99 -7.69
C ALA A 81 11.92 -49.86 -8.63
N ARG A 82 11.62 -50.20 -9.89
CA ARG A 82 11.09 -49.25 -10.88
C ARG A 82 9.76 -48.63 -10.45
N ASN A 83 8.84 -49.44 -9.93
CA ASN A 83 7.53 -48.98 -9.47
C ASN A 83 7.64 -48.14 -8.20
N PHE A 84 8.50 -48.54 -7.26
CA PHE A 84 8.76 -47.76 -6.04
C PHE A 84 9.35 -46.39 -6.38
N MET A 85 10.37 -46.33 -7.23
CA MET A 85 10.98 -45.06 -7.64
C MET A 85 9.99 -44.17 -8.41
N ALA A 86 9.19 -44.76 -9.31
CA ALA A 86 8.16 -44.01 -10.04
C ALA A 86 7.04 -43.49 -9.13
N ALA A 87 6.57 -44.31 -8.18
CA ALA A 87 5.57 -43.92 -7.21
C ALA A 87 6.09 -42.82 -6.28
N ASN A 88 7.34 -42.94 -5.79
CA ASN A 88 7.96 -41.92 -4.96
C ASN A 88 8.10 -40.58 -5.72
N SER A 89 8.62 -40.60 -6.96
CA SER A 89 8.69 -39.38 -7.78
C SER A 89 7.31 -38.79 -8.05
N LYS A 90 6.29 -39.61 -8.32
CA LYS A 90 4.91 -39.13 -8.52
C LYS A 90 4.36 -38.48 -7.26
N SER A 91 4.50 -39.11 -6.09
CA SER A 91 4.07 -38.56 -4.81
C SER A 91 4.80 -37.26 -4.47
N SER A 92 6.11 -37.17 -4.72
CA SER A 92 6.87 -35.92 -4.53
C SER A 92 6.38 -34.80 -5.45
N ILE A 93 6.07 -35.11 -6.71
CA ILE A 93 5.50 -34.12 -7.65
C ILE A 93 4.12 -33.66 -7.17
N THR A 94 3.26 -34.57 -6.71
CA THR A 94 1.96 -34.20 -6.13
C THR A 94 2.12 -33.26 -4.95
N ILE A 95 3.06 -33.52 -4.04
CA ILE A 95 3.36 -32.64 -2.89
C ILE A 95 3.83 -31.26 -3.37
N VAL A 96 4.74 -31.22 -4.35
CA VAL A 96 5.25 -29.96 -4.94
C VAL A 96 4.11 -29.14 -5.53
N VAL A 97 3.23 -29.76 -6.33
CA VAL A 97 2.10 -29.07 -6.96
C VAL A 97 1.14 -28.52 -5.90
N THR A 98 0.77 -29.33 -4.91
CA THR A 98 -0.10 -28.88 -3.82
C THR A 98 0.53 -27.74 -3.04
N ALA A 99 1.80 -27.86 -2.66
CA ALA A 99 2.52 -26.81 -1.92
C ALA A 99 2.62 -25.50 -2.72
N LEU A 100 2.87 -25.58 -4.04
CA LEU A 100 2.90 -24.41 -4.91
C LEU A 100 1.53 -23.73 -5.01
N ILE A 101 0.45 -24.50 -5.14
CA ILE A 101 -0.91 -23.93 -5.20
C ILE A 101 -1.21 -23.14 -3.93
N PHE A 102 -0.98 -23.72 -2.75
CA PHE A 102 -1.23 -23.03 -1.49
C PHE A 102 -0.28 -21.85 -1.26
N GLY A 103 1.01 -22.01 -1.55
CA GLY A 103 2.02 -20.96 -1.38
C GLY A 103 1.74 -19.75 -2.28
N LEU A 104 1.51 -20.00 -3.58
CA LEU A 104 1.18 -18.93 -4.54
C LEU A 104 -0.17 -18.30 -4.25
N TYR A 105 -1.17 -19.08 -3.82
CA TYR A 105 -2.46 -18.53 -3.40
C TYR A 105 -2.28 -17.58 -2.20
N TYR A 106 -1.49 -17.98 -1.20
CA TYR A 106 -1.20 -17.13 -0.05
C TYR A 106 -0.48 -15.85 -0.48
N ASP A 107 0.63 -15.95 -1.20
CA ASP A 107 1.46 -14.79 -1.56
C ASP A 107 0.79 -13.84 -2.57
N LEU A 108 -0.03 -14.37 -3.50
CA LEU A 108 -0.67 -13.55 -4.53
C LEU A 108 -2.08 -13.06 -4.17
N HIS A 109 -2.75 -13.71 -3.22
CA HIS A 109 -4.15 -13.41 -2.90
C HIS A 109 -4.39 -13.27 -1.39
N ALA A 110 -4.15 -14.32 -0.59
CA ALA A 110 -4.60 -14.32 0.80
C ALA A 110 -3.83 -13.36 1.72
N SER A 111 -2.57 -13.05 1.39
CA SER A 111 -1.71 -12.13 2.13
C SER A 111 -1.91 -10.65 1.74
N LYS A 112 -2.69 -10.35 0.70
CA LYS A 112 -2.96 -8.96 0.31
C LYS A 112 -3.69 -8.23 1.44
N PRO A 113 -3.28 -6.99 1.77
CA PRO A 113 -4.05 -6.19 2.70
C PRO A 113 -5.47 -5.96 2.14
N PRO A 114 -6.48 -5.75 2.99
CA PRO A 114 -7.81 -5.38 2.53
C PRO A 114 -7.75 -4.13 1.64
N GLU A 115 -8.43 -4.18 0.50
CA GLU A 115 -8.56 -3.02 -0.38
C GLU A 115 -9.43 -1.95 0.29
N ILE A 116 -8.99 -0.70 0.17
CA ILE A 116 -9.76 0.48 0.56
C ILE A 116 -10.64 0.90 -0.63
N SER A 117 -11.86 1.40 -0.37
CA SER A 117 -12.70 1.97 -1.42
C SER A 117 -12.04 3.18 -2.08
N ASP A 118 -12.28 3.37 -3.37
CA ASP A 118 -11.79 4.55 -4.08
C ASP A 118 -12.42 5.83 -3.50
N PRO A 119 -11.65 6.93 -3.38
CA PRO A 119 -12.18 8.19 -2.89
C PRO A 119 -13.05 8.89 -3.94
N ILE A 120 -14.12 9.53 -3.50
CA ILE A 120 -14.85 10.50 -4.32
C ILE A 120 -14.04 11.80 -4.36
N VAL A 121 -13.60 12.20 -5.55
CA VAL A 121 -12.87 13.47 -5.73
C VAL A 121 -13.84 14.64 -5.58
N VAL A 122 -13.50 15.58 -4.70
CA VAL A 122 -14.29 16.77 -4.40
C VAL A 122 -13.46 18.03 -4.59
N GLU A 123 -14.13 19.12 -4.97
CA GLU A 123 -13.53 20.44 -5.15
C GLU A 123 -14.17 21.43 -4.16
N PRO A 124 -13.41 22.41 -3.64
CA PRO A 124 -13.93 23.40 -2.72
C PRO A 124 -14.86 24.38 -3.44
N VAL A 125 -15.88 24.85 -2.73
CA VAL A 125 -16.73 25.99 -3.14
C VAL A 125 -16.49 27.11 -2.14
N ASN A 126 -16.05 28.28 -2.60
CA ASN A 126 -15.67 29.41 -1.74
C ASN A 126 -14.66 29.02 -0.63
N ASN A 127 -13.62 28.25 -0.99
CA ASN A 127 -12.61 27.73 -0.06
C ASN A 127 -13.14 26.81 1.05
N GLU A 128 -14.32 26.22 0.88
CA GLU A 128 -14.92 25.28 1.83
C GLU A 128 -15.41 23.99 1.14
N PHE A 129 -15.41 22.90 1.88
CA PHE A 129 -16.09 21.65 1.52
C PHE A 129 -17.27 21.45 2.47
N LYS A 130 -18.43 21.09 1.93
CA LYS A 130 -19.65 20.84 2.70
C LYS A 130 -20.21 19.47 2.38
N PHE A 131 -20.46 18.67 3.42
CA PHE A 131 -20.97 17.30 3.31
C PHE A 131 -22.28 17.19 4.09
N ASP A 132 -23.34 16.66 3.48
CA ASP A 132 -24.63 16.44 4.16
C ASP A 132 -24.52 15.21 5.07
N VAL A 133 -24.86 15.38 6.35
CA VAL A 133 -24.79 14.29 7.34
C VAL A 133 -25.80 13.19 7.06
N GLN A 134 -26.83 13.44 6.25
CA GLN A 134 -27.74 12.39 5.79
C GLN A 134 -27.03 11.29 5.00
N GLU A 135 -25.92 11.59 4.33
CA GLU A 135 -25.11 10.58 3.63
C GLU A 135 -24.56 9.52 4.59
N LEU A 136 -24.33 9.89 5.86
CA LEU A 136 -23.79 9.00 6.89
C LEU A 136 -24.85 8.12 7.57
N ALA A 137 -26.12 8.19 7.14
CA ALA A 137 -27.22 7.44 7.74
C ALA A 137 -27.10 5.91 7.55
N ASP A 138 -26.33 5.48 6.55
CA ASP A 138 -25.96 4.08 6.34
C ASP A 138 -24.95 3.56 7.38
N ASN A 139 -24.41 4.46 8.21
CA ASN A 139 -23.34 4.21 9.18
C ASN A 139 -22.06 3.67 8.56
N GLU A 140 -21.82 3.79 7.26
CA GLU A 140 -20.60 3.34 6.60
C GLU A 140 -19.53 4.44 6.55
N LEU A 141 -18.34 4.06 6.06
CA LEU A 141 -17.24 4.98 5.84
C LEU A 141 -17.36 5.57 4.43
N HIS A 142 -17.47 6.90 4.35
CA HIS A 142 -17.56 7.65 3.10
C HIS A 142 -16.22 8.32 2.84
N ARG A 143 -15.49 7.86 1.82
CA ARG A 143 -14.14 8.34 1.51
C ARG A 143 -14.18 9.38 0.39
N TYR A 144 -13.44 10.46 0.61
CA TYR A 144 -13.28 11.55 -0.34
C TYR A 144 -11.79 11.87 -0.53
N ALA A 145 -11.49 12.61 -1.59
CA ALA A 145 -10.17 13.16 -1.81
C ALA A 145 -10.24 14.55 -2.43
N TYR A 146 -9.29 15.40 -2.06
CA TYR A 146 -9.00 16.63 -2.78
C TYR A 146 -7.64 16.48 -3.45
N ILE A 147 -7.56 16.84 -4.74
CA ILE A 147 -6.30 16.82 -5.49
C ILE A 147 -5.84 18.27 -5.59
N ASN A 148 -4.77 18.62 -4.86
CA ASN A 148 -4.22 19.97 -4.93
C ASN A 148 -3.56 20.23 -6.30
N ASP A 149 -3.11 21.46 -6.53
CA ASP A 149 -2.51 21.83 -7.83
C ASP A 149 -1.16 21.16 -8.08
N GLU A 150 -0.49 20.68 -7.03
CA GLU A 150 0.68 19.80 -7.14
C GLU A 150 0.33 18.37 -7.58
N GLY A 151 -0.97 18.06 -7.70
CA GLY A 151 -1.47 16.73 -7.99
C GLY A 151 -1.44 15.79 -6.78
N ARG A 152 -1.17 16.28 -5.58
CA ARG A 152 -1.20 15.45 -4.38
C ARG A 152 -2.63 15.07 -4.04
N GLU A 153 -2.89 13.77 -3.95
CA GLU A 153 -4.19 13.22 -3.57
C GLU A 153 -4.31 13.19 -2.04
N ILE A 154 -5.03 14.16 -1.47
CA ILE A 154 -5.24 14.29 -0.04
C ILE A 154 -6.55 13.58 0.32
N ARG A 155 -6.46 12.38 0.90
CA ARG A 155 -7.64 11.57 1.24
C ARG A 155 -8.15 11.86 2.65
N PHE A 156 -9.46 11.83 2.80
CA PHE A 156 -10.12 11.93 4.09
C PHE A 156 -11.42 11.14 4.03
N PHE A 157 -12.01 10.85 5.18
CA PHE A 157 -13.30 10.17 5.20
C PHE A 157 -14.20 10.72 6.29
N LEU A 158 -15.49 10.51 6.09
CA LEU A 158 -16.54 10.80 7.04
C LEU A 158 -17.21 9.51 7.50
N LEU A 159 -17.59 9.46 8.77
CA LEU A 159 -18.43 8.41 9.34
C LEU A 159 -19.18 8.91 10.57
N ASN A 160 -20.18 8.15 11.01
CA ASN A 160 -20.79 8.33 12.33
C ASN A 160 -20.03 7.54 13.40
N ARG A 161 -19.61 8.20 14.48
CA ARG A 161 -18.92 7.55 15.62
C ARG A 161 -19.82 6.60 16.40
N PHE A 162 -21.13 6.82 16.35
CA PHE A 162 -22.16 6.04 17.01
C PHE A 162 -23.23 5.68 15.98
N ALA A 163 -23.65 4.41 15.94
CA ALA A 163 -24.58 3.94 14.92
C ALA A 163 -26.05 4.35 15.17
N ASP A 164 -26.38 4.74 16.39
CA ASP A 164 -27.73 5.03 16.87
C ASP A 164 -28.10 6.52 16.79
N ARG A 165 -27.15 7.40 16.46
CA ARG A 165 -27.37 8.86 16.41
C ARG A 165 -26.40 9.53 15.44
N ALA A 166 -26.81 10.68 14.91
CA ALA A 166 -25.90 11.56 14.16
C ALA A 166 -24.73 11.98 15.05
N SER A 167 -23.53 11.52 14.69
CA SER A 167 -22.29 11.87 15.36
C SER A 167 -21.16 11.89 14.34
N PRO A 168 -21.24 12.81 13.35
CA PRO A 168 -20.30 12.85 12.26
C PRO A 168 -18.90 13.16 12.79
N ILE A 169 -17.91 12.58 12.11
CA ILE A 169 -16.51 12.94 12.25
C ILE A 169 -15.88 12.93 10.85
N ILE A 170 -15.03 13.91 10.59
CA ILE A 170 -14.16 13.99 9.41
C ILE A 170 -12.70 13.92 9.86
N VAL A 171 -11.92 13.04 9.24
CA VAL A 171 -10.51 12.81 9.58
C VAL A 171 -9.71 12.48 8.32
N PHE A 172 -8.39 12.73 8.36
CA PHE A 172 -7.52 12.30 7.27
C PHE A 172 -7.48 10.77 7.22
N ASP A 173 -7.44 10.20 6.00
CA ASP A 173 -7.30 8.76 5.78
C ASP A 173 -5.82 8.33 5.91
N ALA A 174 -5.20 8.75 7.01
CA ALA A 174 -3.80 8.56 7.36
C ALA A 174 -3.62 8.53 8.88
N CYS A 175 -2.54 7.90 9.35
CA CYS A 175 -2.20 7.80 10.77
C CYS A 175 -0.76 8.24 11.04
N ALA A 176 -0.49 8.72 12.25
CA ALA A 176 0.82 9.25 12.63
C ALA A 176 1.95 8.20 12.61
N ILE A 177 1.62 6.91 12.62
CA ILE A 177 2.59 5.80 12.68
C ILE A 177 2.79 5.13 11.32
N CYS A 178 1.70 4.88 10.59
CA CYS A 178 1.67 4.07 9.37
C CYS A 178 1.55 4.91 8.09
N GLY A 179 1.32 6.22 8.18
CA GLY A 179 1.14 7.10 7.03
C GLY A 179 -0.22 6.93 6.33
N ASP A 180 -0.23 7.12 5.01
CA ASP A 180 -1.39 7.15 4.11
C ASP A 180 -1.88 5.77 3.64
N MET A 181 -1.61 4.72 4.41
CA MET A 181 -2.09 3.38 4.07
C MET A 181 -3.62 3.32 4.08
N GLY A 182 -4.27 4.05 4.98
CA GLY A 182 -5.72 4.19 5.05
C GLY A 182 -6.45 3.15 5.91
N TYR A 183 -7.77 3.21 5.87
CA TYR A 183 -8.65 2.48 6.78
C TYR A 183 -9.82 1.76 6.09
N VAL A 184 -10.31 0.70 6.72
CA VAL A 184 -11.58 0.06 6.34
C VAL A 184 -12.50 -0.03 7.56
N LYS A 185 -13.79 0.19 7.35
CA LYS A 185 -14.81 -0.07 8.37
C LYS A 185 -15.36 -1.48 8.18
N LYS A 186 -15.40 -2.26 9.27
CA LYS A 186 -16.02 -3.60 9.28
C LYS A 186 -16.92 -3.73 10.50
N GLY A 187 -18.23 -3.71 10.28
CA GLY A 187 -19.20 -3.71 11.37
C GLY A 187 -19.07 -2.45 12.22
N GLY A 188 -18.80 -2.63 13.52
CA GLY A 188 -18.64 -1.55 14.49
C GLY A 188 -17.20 -1.08 14.71
N ASP A 189 -16.23 -1.59 13.94
CA ASP A 189 -14.82 -1.22 14.09
C ASP A 189 -14.29 -0.53 12.85
N LEU A 190 -13.38 0.42 13.07
CA LEU A 190 -12.48 0.94 12.07
C LEU A 190 -11.16 0.16 12.15
N ILE A 191 -10.55 -0.20 11.03
CA ILE A 191 -9.33 -1.02 10.98
C ILE A 191 -8.30 -0.32 10.10
N CYS A 192 -7.10 -0.09 10.63
CA CYS A 192 -5.97 0.38 9.84
C CYS A 192 -5.43 -0.76 8.97
N ILE A 193 -5.33 -0.58 7.66
CA ILE A 193 -4.93 -1.68 6.76
C ILE A 193 -3.44 -2.06 6.92
N SER A 194 -2.63 -1.17 7.47
CA SER A 194 -1.19 -1.39 7.65
C SER A 194 -0.88 -2.17 8.94
N CYS A 195 -1.38 -1.70 10.08
CA CYS A 195 -1.10 -2.30 11.39
C CYS A 195 -2.15 -3.36 11.79
N ASN A 196 -3.26 -3.50 11.06
CA ASN A 196 -4.42 -4.36 11.36
C ASN A 196 -4.97 -4.17 12.79
N VAL A 197 -4.77 -2.98 13.36
CA VAL A 197 -5.32 -2.61 14.68
C VAL A 197 -6.78 -2.20 14.51
N ARG A 198 -7.64 -2.79 15.34
CA ARG A 198 -9.05 -2.39 15.49
C ARG A 198 -9.14 -1.14 16.34
N ILE A 199 -9.86 -0.16 15.83
CA ILE A 199 -10.04 1.16 16.42
C ILE A 199 -11.51 1.29 16.80
N PHE A 200 -11.72 1.66 18.05
CA PHE A 200 -13.04 1.89 18.60
C PHE A 200 -13.64 3.17 17.96
N LEU A 201 -14.76 3.05 17.24
CA LEU A 201 -15.35 4.18 16.50
C LEU A 201 -15.52 5.47 17.34
N PRO A 202 -15.97 5.42 18.61
CA PRO A 202 -16.04 6.61 19.45
C PRO A 202 -14.72 7.32 19.76
N SER A 203 -13.56 6.67 19.57
CA SER A 203 -12.25 7.32 19.70
C SER A 203 -11.78 8.01 18.44
N VAL A 204 -12.43 7.80 17.29
CA VAL A 204 -12.09 8.48 16.04
C VAL A 204 -12.28 9.99 16.23
N GLY A 205 -11.27 10.77 15.87
CA GLY A 205 -11.16 12.20 16.18
C GLY A 205 -10.26 12.53 17.38
N LYS A 206 -9.77 11.53 18.11
CA LYS A 206 -8.69 11.70 19.11
C LYS A 206 -7.33 11.40 18.48
N GLU A 207 -6.35 12.23 18.82
CA GLU A 207 -4.96 12.03 18.37
C GLU A 207 -4.30 10.81 19.02
N GLY A 208 -3.26 10.29 18.35
CA GLY A 208 -2.35 9.28 18.88
C GLY A 208 -2.57 7.84 18.37
N GLY A 209 -1.50 7.05 18.37
CA GLY A 209 -1.55 5.64 17.97
C GLY A 209 -1.88 5.42 16.48
N CYS A 210 -2.60 4.32 16.18
CA CYS A 210 -3.15 4.07 14.83
C CYS A 210 -4.50 4.81 14.61
N ASN A 211 -4.94 5.74 15.47
CA ASN A 211 -6.15 6.53 15.18
C ASN A 211 -5.93 7.43 13.94
N PRO A 212 -6.97 7.66 13.11
CA PRO A 212 -6.89 8.62 12.01
C PRO A 212 -6.54 10.01 12.53
N ILE A 213 -5.71 10.74 11.77
CA ILE A 213 -5.30 12.10 12.15
C ILE A 213 -6.52 13.02 12.09
N PRO A 214 -6.91 13.67 13.20
CA PRO A 214 -8.06 14.57 13.21
C PRO A 214 -7.79 15.85 12.43
N MET A 215 -8.86 16.50 12.00
CA MET A 215 -8.81 17.84 11.42
C MET A 215 -9.93 18.71 12.02
N PRO A 216 -9.73 20.04 12.12
CA PRO A 216 -10.80 20.95 12.50
C PRO A 216 -11.96 20.91 11.51
N PHE A 217 -13.20 20.94 12.01
CA PHE A 217 -14.40 21.05 11.19
C PHE A 217 -15.53 21.70 12.00
N GLU A 218 -16.52 22.22 11.30
CA GLU A 218 -17.77 22.72 11.88
C GLU A 218 -18.93 21.78 11.55
N PHE A 219 -19.85 21.60 12.48
CA PHE A 219 -21.08 20.84 12.28
C PHE A 219 -22.28 21.63 12.77
N ASP A 220 -23.17 22.02 11.86
CA ASP A 220 -24.34 22.86 12.14
C ASP A 220 -25.62 22.06 12.45
N GLY A 221 -25.51 20.73 12.55
CA GLY A 221 -26.64 19.80 12.70
C GLY A 221 -27.10 19.14 11.39
N LYS A 222 -26.75 19.73 10.24
CA LYS A 222 -27.07 19.19 8.92
C LYS A 222 -25.82 18.95 8.07
N PHE A 223 -24.86 19.86 8.09
CA PHE A 223 -23.66 19.83 7.26
C PHE A 223 -22.39 19.79 8.10
N VAL A 224 -21.44 18.95 7.67
CA VAL A 224 -20.04 19.04 8.07
C VAL A 224 -19.34 19.98 7.11
N THR A 225 -18.73 21.04 7.63
CA THR A 225 -17.97 22.03 6.85
C THR A 225 -16.49 21.99 7.25
N VAL A 226 -15.59 21.96 6.27
CA VAL A 226 -14.14 22.03 6.46
C VAL A 226 -13.52 23.00 5.45
N THR A 227 -12.54 23.79 5.88
CA THR A 227 -11.86 24.75 5.02
C THR A 227 -10.85 24.07 4.09
N LEU A 228 -10.60 24.68 2.94
CA LEU A 228 -9.56 24.25 2.02
C LEU A 228 -8.17 24.24 2.67
N ASP A 229 -7.87 25.25 3.47
CA ASP A 229 -6.61 25.35 4.22
C ASP A 229 -6.43 24.16 5.18
N THR A 230 -7.49 23.79 5.91
CA THR A 230 -7.47 22.62 6.79
C THR A 230 -7.11 21.35 6.02
N ILE A 231 -7.75 21.08 4.88
CA ILE A 231 -7.43 19.88 4.07
C ILE A 231 -6.00 19.98 3.52
N GLN A 232 -5.59 21.14 2.99
CA GLN A 232 -4.24 21.35 2.45
C GLN A 232 -3.15 21.18 3.52
N SER A 233 -3.41 21.51 4.78
CA SER A 233 -2.46 21.30 5.88
C SER A 233 -2.08 19.82 6.08
N GLY A 234 -2.97 18.89 5.70
CA GLY A 234 -2.74 17.46 5.74
C GLY A 234 -2.01 16.89 4.53
N ALA A 235 -1.65 17.72 3.53
CA ALA A 235 -0.97 17.29 2.31
C ALA A 235 0.24 16.39 2.60
N ASN A 236 1.06 16.75 3.57
CA ASN A 236 2.30 16.03 3.89
C ASN A 236 2.09 14.61 4.45
N TYR A 237 0.85 14.23 4.80
CA TYR A 237 0.54 12.85 5.19
C TYR A 237 0.42 11.90 4.00
N PHE A 238 0.21 12.42 2.79
CA PHE A 238 -0.08 11.64 1.58
C PHE A 238 1.07 11.69 0.60
N SER A 239 1.42 10.54 0.03
CA SER A 239 2.55 10.38 -0.88
C SER A 239 2.15 10.30 -2.36
N LYS A 240 0.89 9.95 -2.64
CA LYS A 240 0.38 9.78 -4.00
C LYS A 240 0.25 11.12 -4.73
N VAL A 241 0.93 11.23 -5.87
CA VAL A 241 0.83 12.35 -6.81
C VAL A 241 0.20 11.84 -8.11
N VAL A 242 -0.87 12.49 -8.54
CA VAL A 242 -1.56 12.23 -9.81
C VAL A 242 -1.31 13.37 -10.79
N GLU A 243 -1.41 13.08 -12.07
CA GLU A 243 -1.33 14.13 -13.09
C GLU A 243 -2.61 14.98 -13.03
N LYS A 244 -2.44 16.30 -12.88
CA LYS A 244 -3.50 17.31 -12.88
C LYS A 244 -3.13 18.41 -13.86
N THR A 245 -4.08 18.75 -14.72
CA THR A 245 -3.96 19.92 -15.59
C THR A 245 -4.34 21.17 -14.81
N VAL A 246 -3.42 22.11 -14.70
CA VAL A 246 -3.58 23.39 -14.00
C VAL A 246 -3.36 24.56 -14.96
N LEU A 247 -3.74 25.77 -14.55
CA LEU A 247 -3.53 26.97 -15.36
C LEU A 247 -2.22 27.65 -14.99
N ASP A 248 -1.44 28.02 -16.00
CA ASP A 248 -0.33 28.95 -15.83
C ASP A 248 -0.88 30.33 -15.35
N PRO A 249 -0.44 30.85 -14.19
CA PRO A 249 -0.98 32.09 -13.63
C PRO A 249 -0.81 33.32 -14.54
N VAL A 250 0.22 33.30 -15.39
CA VAL A 250 0.58 34.40 -16.29
C VAL A 250 -0.09 34.20 -17.66
N SER A 251 0.13 33.06 -18.31
CA SER A 251 -0.35 32.84 -19.69
C SER A 251 -1.77 32.31 -19.79
N ARG A 252 -2.34 31.79 -18.67
CA ARG A 252 -3.65 31.13 -18.59
C ARG A 252 -3.80 29.90 -19.50
N LYS A 253 -2.70 29.39 -20.03
CA LYS A 253 -2.68 28.12 -20.73
C LYS A 253 -2.69 26.96 -19.73
N LYS A 254 -3.23 25.84 -20.19
CA LYS A 254 -3.25 24.58 -19.44
C LYS A 254 -1.88 23.92 -19.48
N VAL A 255 -1.35 23.59 -18.31
CA VAL A 255 -0.06 22.90 -18.12
C VAL A 255 -0.25 21.72 -17.17
N SER A 256 0.55 20.69 -17.33
CA SER A 256 0.55 19.55 -16.39
C SER A 256 1.34 19.92 -15.14
N ASN A 257 0.92 19.49 -13.95
CA ASN A 257 1.73 19.60 -12.74
C ASN A 257 3.02 18.72 -12.81
N ILE A 258 3.04 17.71 -13.68
CA ILE A 258 4.19 16.82 -13.88
C ILE A 258 5.05 17.35 -15.02
N GLY A 259 6.35 17.51 -14.75
CA GLY A 259 7.35 17.89 -15.77
C GLY A 259 7.34 19.37 -16.16
N SER A 260 6.35 20.15 -15.71
CA SER A 260 6.33 21.60 -15.88
C SER A 260 7.25 22.30 -14.87
N LYS A 261 7.64 23.52 -15.22
CA LYS A 261 8.34 24.42 -14.30
C LYS A 261 7.41 24.81 -13.15
N SER A 262 7.95 25.01 -11.95
CA SER A 262 7.16 25.36 -10.79
C SER A 262 7.82 26.37 -9.86
N TYR A 263 6.99 27.10 -9.10
CA TYR A 263 7.43 28.09 -8.11
C TYR A 263 6.51 28.06 -6.88
N LEU A 264 7.09 28.06 -5.68
CA LEU A 264 6.37 28.05 -4.41
C LEU A 264 6.13 29.48 -3.94
N TYR A 265 4.87 29.86 -3.75
CA TYR A 265 4.46 31.17 -3.24
C TYR A 265 3.28 31.02 -2.29
N TYR A 266 3.35 31.63 -1.10
CA TYR A 266 2.36 31.47 -0.01
C TYR A 266 1.91 30.01 0.23
N ASN A 267 2.88 29.10 0.36
CA ASN A 267 2.64 27.68 0.62
C ASN A 267 1.82 26.96 -0.47
N ARG A 268 1.75 27.53 -1.68
CA ARG A 268 1.17 26.91 -2.87
C ARG A 268 2.19 26.89 -4.01
N THR A 269 2.26 25.76 -4.68
CA THR A 269 3.12 25.60 -5.86
C THR A 269 2.33 25.92 -7.12
N TYR A 270 2.85 26.85 -7.91
CA TYR A 270 2.31 27.24 -9.22
C TYR A 270 3.12 26.59 -10.33
N PHE A 271 2.49 26.32 -11.46
CA PHE A 271 3.10 25.64 -12.61
C PHE A 271 3.05 26.51 -13.86
N PHE A 272 4.08 26.42 -14.71
CA PHE A 272 4.30 27.35 -15.82
C PHE A 272 4.58 26.63 -17.13
N GLU A 273 4.11 27.20 -18.24
CA GLU A 273 4.34 26.67 -19.59
C GLU A 273 5.83 26.71 -19.96
N ASN A 274 6.53 27.76 -19.54
CA ASN A 274 7.93 28.00 -19.91
C ASN A 274 8.64 28.92 -18.90
N GLU A 275 9.96 29.06 -19.06
CA GLU A 275 10.81 29.88 -18.18
C GLU A 275 10.44 31.36 -18.20
N LYS A 276 9.86 31.86 -19.29
CA LYS A 276 9.44 33.26 -19.40
C LYS A 276 8.25 33.56 -18.49
N THR A 277 7.21 32.72 -18.52
CA THR A 277 6.02 32.91 -17.67
C THR A 277 6.34 32.69 -16.20
N GLN A 278 7.23 31.74 -15.89
CA GLN A 278 7.77 31.57 -14.55
C GLN A 278 8.49 32.85 -14.07
N ALA A 279 9.46 33.36 -14.82
CA ALA A 279 10.24 34.53 -14.41
C ALA A 279 9.37 35.80 -14.26
N GLU A 280 8.33 35.95 -15.09
CA GLU A 280 7.38 37.06 -14.98
C GLU A 280 6.54 36.96 -13.71
N PHE A 281 6.11 35.74 -13.32
CA PHE A 281 5.43 35.50 -12.06
C PHE A 281 6.34 35.78 -10.87
N GLU A 282 7.57 35.24 -10.86
CA GLU A 282 8.54 35.43 -9.78
C GLU A 282 8.86 36.90 -9.52
N ALA A 283 8.86 37.73 -10.58
CA ALA A 283 9.13 39.15 -10.47
C ALA A 283 8.00 39.93 -9.77
N ASN A 284 6.73 39.57 -9.99
CA ASN A 284 5.57 40.26 -9.39
C ASN A 284 4.39 39.29 -9.14
N PRO A 285 4.50 38.33 -8.20
CA PRO A 285 3.48 37.29 -8.01
C PRO A 285 2.10 37.85 -7.66
N GLU A 286 2.06 38.92 -6.86
CA GLU A 286 0.84 39.60 -6.41
C GLU A 286 0.02 40.21 -7.55
N LYS A 287 0.58 40.35 -8.76
CA LYS A 287 -0.18 40.76 -9.94
C LYS A 287 -1.11 39.66 -10.44
N TYR A 288 -0.74 38.39 -10.24
CA TYR A 288 -1.43 37.24 -10.82
C TYR A 288 -2.26 36.46 -9.81
N VAL A 289 -1.89 36.50 -8.52
CA VAL A 289 -2.57 35.77 -7.44
C VAL A 289 -2.87 36.65 -6.24
N ASP A 290 -3.93 36.32 -5.50
CA ASP A 290 -4.20 36.89 -4.18
C ASP A 290 -3.50 36.09 -3.06
N ILE A 291 -3.64 36.57 -1.81
CA ILE A 291 -3.07 35.90 -0.62
C ILE A 291 -3.67 34.51 -0.35
N ASN A 292 -4.85 34.22 -0.90
CA ASN A 292 -5.52 32.93 -0.80
C ASN A 292 -5.12 31.99 -1.95
N GLY A 293 -4.22 32.46 -2.83
CA GLY A 293 -3.77 31.75 -4.02
C GLY A 293 -4.79 31.68 -5.15
N THR A 294 -5.85 32.47 -5.11
CA THR A 294 -6.82 32.61 -6.21
C THR A 294 -6.18 33.41 -7.34
N LEU A 295 -6.33 32.92 -8.57
CA LEU A 295 -5.91 33.67 -9.75
C LEU A 295 -6.77 34.93 -9.92
N LYS A 296 -6.12 36.08 -10.09
CA LYS A 296 -6.76 37.37 -10.41
C LYS A 296 -7.23 37.42 -11.87
#